data_AF-A0A358EFB0-F1
#
_entry.id   AF-A0A358EFB0-F1
#
_cell.length_a   1.000
_cell.length_b   1.000
_cell.length_c   1.000
_cell.angle_alpha   90.00
_cell.angle_beta   90.00
_cell.angle_gamma   90.00
#
_symmetry.space_group_name_H-M   'P 1'
#
loop_
_entity.id
_entity.type
_entity.pdbx_description
1 polymer ?
#
loop_
_entity_poly.entity_id
_entity_poly.type
_entity_poly.pdbx_seq_one_letter_code
_entity_poly.pdbx_strand_id
1 'polypeptide(L)'
;MNEIDCAKVRDCLPGLASGRIENHQLVTIESHLLSCEDCQSELELIQMLRAAPPVVPFLLADQIESAVTSSRRPWNRSWWGLSAAAALVALAVGVGVSRDRPEVIQDVVFDFGVDPEQGELWLSEDSFLAGDLWIEGLSNETLMKLLAELEGEGAA
;
A
#
# COMPACT_ATOMS: atom_id res chain seq x y z
N MET A 1 -36.54 -3.17 -5.74
CA MET A 1 -35.41 -2.48 -6.40
C MET A 1 -34.47 -2.11 -5.28
N ASN A 2 -33.24 -2.62 -5.29
CA ASN A 2 -32.27 -2.31 -4.23
C ASN A 2 -31.82 -0.87 -4.40
N GLU A 3 -32.27 -0.01 -3.50
CA GLU A 3 -31.75 1.34 -3.36
C GLU A 3 -30.28 1.22 -2.96
N ILE A 4 -29.38 1.75 -3.80
CA ILE A 4 -27.96 1.83 -3.49
C ILE A 4 -27.77 2.97 -2.47
N ASP A 5 -27.05 2.68 -1.40
CA ASP A 5 -26.73 3.69 -0.39
C ASP A 5 -25.60 4.62 -0.87
N CYS A 6 -25.45 5.77 -0.22
CA CYS A 6 -24.40 6.74 -0.53
C CYS A 6 -22.98 6.16 -0.32
N ALA A 7 -22.81 5.16 0.56
CA ALA A 7 -21.48 4.57 0.80
C ALA A 7 -21.00 3.81 -0.44
N LYS A 8 -21.84 2.94 -0.98
CA LYS A 8 -21.55 2.19 -2.21
C LYS A 8 -21.41 3.09 -3.42
N VAL A 9 -22.21 4.16 -3.51
CA VAL A 9 -22.06 5.13 -4.60
C VAL A 9 -20.69 5.80 -4.53
N ARG A 10 -20.27 6.26 -3.35
CA ARG A 10 -18.96 6.89 -3.13
C ARG A 10 -17.79 5.97 -3.52
N ASP A 11 -17.84 4.70 -3.15
CA ASP A 11 -16.84 3.71 -3.58
C ASP A 11 -16.74 3.58 -5.11
N CYS A 12 -17.84 3.83 -5.82
CA CYS A 12 -17.91 3.79 -7.28
C CYS A 12 -17.56 5.12 -7.97
N LEU A 13 -17.60 6.28 -7.29
CA LEU A 13 -17.38 7.59 -7.93
C LEU A 13 -16.00 7.74 -8.60
N PRO A 14 -14.87 7.27 -8.03
CA PRO A 14 -13.58 7.34 -8.72
C PRO A 14 -13.54 6.50 -10.01
N GLY A 15 -14.19 5.34 -9.98
CA GLY A 15 -14.39 4.49 -11.15
C GLY A 15 -15.25 5.19 -12.19
N LEU A 16 -16.34 5.83 -11.77
CA LEU A 16 -17.25 6.56 -12.65
C LEU A 16 -16.54 7.72 -13.33
N ALA A 17 -15.78 8.52 -12.57
CA ALA A 17 -14.98 9.63 -13.08
C ALA A 17 -13.81 9.17 -13.99
N SER A 18 -13.36 7.92 -13.89
CA SER A 18 -12.38 7.33 -14.83
C SER A 18 -13.00 6.64 -16.04
N GLY A 19 -14.33 6.53 -16.11
CA GLY A 19 -15.00 5.71 -17.12
C GLY A 19 -14.75 4.21 -16.95
N ARG A 20 -14.43 3.75 -15.73
CA ARG A 20 -14.12 2.35 -15.38
C ARG A 20 -15.23 1.72 -14.52
N ILE A 21 -16.49 1.94 -14.86
CA ILE A 21 -17.64 1.31 -14.19
C ILE A 21 -18.32 0.35 -15.15
N GLU A 22 -18.77 -0.79 -14.62
CA GLU A 22 -19.53 -1.76 -15.39
C GLU A 22 -20.94 -1.24 -15.71
N ASN A 23 -21.43 -1.53 -16.93
CA ASN A 23 -22.72 -1.04 -17.42
C ASN A 23 -23.91 -1.38 -16.49
N HIS A 24 -23.83 -2.49 -15.75
CA HIS A 24 -24.90 -2.92 -14.85
C HIS A 24 -25.01 -2.05 -13.58
N GLN A 25 -23.93 -1.38 -13.17
CA GLN A 25 -23.88 -0.49 -12.00
C GLN A 25 -24.23 0.95 -12.38
N LEU A 26 -23.89 1.37 -13.61
CA LEU A 26 -24.12 2.74 -14.10
C LEU A 26 -25.56 3.21 -13.89
N VAL A 27 -26.54 2.44 -14.34
CA VAL A 27 -27.96 2.83 -14.25
C VAL A 27 -28.39 3.09 -12.80
N THR A 28 -27.90 2.27 -11.87
CA THR A 28 -28.25 2.40 -10.45
C THR A 28 -27.57 3.62 -9.83
N ILE A 29 -26.29 3.84 -10.14
CA ILE A 29 -25.51 4.99 -9.65
C ILE A 29 -26.04 6.30 -10.22
N GLU A 30 -26.31 6.37 -11.51
CA GLU A 30 -26.89 7.56 -12.17
C GLU A 30 -28.25 7.92 -11.57
N SER A 31 -29.09 6.93 -11.30
CA SER A 31 -30.39 7.16 -10.66
C SER A 31 -30.26 7.76 -9.25
N HIS A 32 -29.26 7.33 -8.49
CA HIS A 32 -28.97 7.88 -7.16
C HIS A 32 -28.38 9.29 -7.26
N LEU A 33 -27.47 9.52 -8.22
CA LEU A 33 -26.89 10.83 -8.46
C LEU A 33 -27.96 11.86 -8.81
N LEU A 34 -29.03 11.51 -9.51
CA LEU A 34 -30.12 12.45 -9.79
C LEU A 34 -30.86 12.95 -8.53
N SER A 35 -30.80 12.22 -7.41
CA SER A 35 -31.54 12.56 -6.19
C SER A 35 -30.66 12.92 -4.99
N CYS A 36 -29.33 12.75 -5.06
CA CYS A 36 -28.41 12.99 -3.95
C CYS A 36 -27.37 14.07 -4.29
N GLU A 37 -27.52 15.25 -3.70
CA GLU A 37 -26.61 16.41 -3.88
C GLU A 37 -25.20 16.11 -3.35
N ASP A 38 -25.06 15.42 -2.20
CA ASP A 38 -23.77 15.08 -1.62
C ASP A 38 -22.92 14.25 -2.60
N CYS A 39 -23.50 13.18 -3.16
CA CYS A 39 -22.82 12.33 -4.14
C CYS A 39 -22.52 13.06 -5.45
N GLN A 40 -23.37 14.02 -5.86
CA GLN A 40 -23.07 14.87 -7.03
C GLN A 40 -21.87 15.78 -6.78
N SER A 41 -21.83 16.46 -5.63
CA SER A 41 -20.76 17.39 -5.26
C SER A 41 -19.41 16.68 -5.15
N GLU A 42 -19.40 15.45 -4.62
CA GLU A 42 -18.20 14.62 -4.53
C GLU A 42 -17.72 14.16 -5.92
N LEU A 43 -18.65 13.79 -6.81
CA LEU A 43 -18.31 13.47 -8.20
C LEU A 43 -17.69 14.68 -8.92
N GLU A 44 -18.25 15.87 -8.73
CA GLU A 44 -17.71 17.12 -9.29
C GLU A 44 -16.30 17.40 -8.76
N LEU A 45 -16.07 17.24 -7.46
CA LEU A 45 -14.74 17.37 -6.86
C LEU A 45 -13.73 16.42 -7.50
N ILE A 46 -14.09 15.14 -7.64
CA ILE A 46 -13.22 14.13 -8.27
C ILE A 46 -12.93 14.53 -9.72
N GLN A 47 -13.92 15.01 -10.47
CA GLN A 47 -13.73 15.47 -11.85
C GLN A 47 -12.79 16.68 -11.94
N MET A 48 -12.93 17.66 -11.03
CA MET A 48 -12.03 18.81 -10.96
C MET A 48 -10.58 18.41 -10.69
N LEU A 49 -10.35 17.53 -9.71
CA LEU A 49 -9.00 17.04 -9.39
C LEU A 49 -8.36 16.32 -10.58
N ARG A 50 -9.15 15.57 -11.35
CA ARG A 50 -8.66 14.86 -12.53
C ARG A 50 -8.40 15.76 -13.73
N ALA A 51 -9.09 16.88 -13.84
CA ALA A 51 -8.89 17.85 -14.92
C ALA A 51 -7.54 18.58 -14.77
N ALA A 52 -6.98 18.64 -13.57
CA ALA A 52 -5.70 19.28 -13.27
C ALA A 52 -4.64 18.26 -12.79
N PRO A 53 -4.21 17.31 -13.65
CA PRO A 53 -3.16 16.38 -13.26
C PRO A 53 -1.86 17.14 -12.97
N PRO A 54 -1.08 16.72 -11.97
CA PRO A 54 0.23 17.32 -11.73
C PRO A 54 1.14 17.11 -12.94
N VAL A 55 2.01 18.10 -13.19
CA VAL A 55 3.02 17.98 -14.24
C VAL A 55 4.00 16.88 -13.84
N VAL A 56 4.10 15.84 -14.67
CA VAL A 56 5.05 14.75 -14.45
C VAL A 56 6.48 15.28 -14.70
N PRO A 57 7.40 15.18 -13.73
CA PRO A 57 8.78 15.60 -13.91
C PRO A 57 9.46 14.87 -15.08
N PHE A 58 10.30 15.60 -15.81
CA PHE A 58 11.14 15.01 -16.87
C PHE A 58 12.05 13.93 -16.26
N LEU A 59 12.14 12.76 -16.92
CA LEU A 59 12.89 11.56 -16.49
C LEU A 59 12.31 10.74 -15.34
N LEU A 60 11.15 11.09 -14.76
CA LEU A 60 10.60 10.28 -13.65
C LEU A 60 10.36 8.82 -14.09
N ALA A 61 9.87 8.60 -15.31
CA ALA A 61 9.68 7.27 -15.87
C ALA A 61 10.99 6.47 -15.96
N ASP A 62 12.05 7.10 -16.49
CA ASP A 62 13.37 6.47 -16.62
C ASP A 62 13.98 6.16 -15.24
N GLN A 63 13.80 7.05 -14.27
CA GLN A 63 14.24 6.84 -12.89
C GLN A 63 13.53 5.62 -12.27
N ILE A 64 12.21 5.54 -12.40
CA ILE A 64 11.42 4.40 -11.92
C ILE A 64 11.88 3.10 -12.60
N GLU A 65 12.08 3.10 -13.93
CA GLU A 65 12.54 1.92 -14.67
C GLU A 65 13.94 1.48 -14.20
N SER A 66 14.87 2.43 -14.02
CA SER A 66 16.22 2.13 -13.53
C SER A 66 16.20 1.56 -12.11
N ALA A 67 15.36 2.09 -11.23
CA ALA A 67 15.21 1.60 -9.86
C ALA A 67 14.66 0.16 -9.85
N VAL A 68 13.58 -0.10 -10.60
CA VAL A 68 12.96 -1.43 -10.70
C VAL A 68 13.89 -2.46 -11.34
N THR A 69 14.70 -2.08 -12.33
CA THR A 69 15.65 -3.00 -12.96
C THR A 69 16.87 -3.28 -12.09
N SER A 70 17.35 -2.29 -11.33
CA SER A 70 18.46 -2.46 -10.39
C SER A 70 18.11 -3.38 -9.21
N SER A 71 16.88 -3.30 -8.69
CA SER A 71 16.40 -4.18 -7.61
C SER A 71 16.19 -5.62 -8.05
N ARG A 72 15.86 -5.84 -9.33
CA ARG A 72 15.74 -7.18 -9.94
C ARG A 72 17.09 -7.82 -10.26
N ARG A 73 18.20 -7.09 -10.15
CA ARG A 73 19.52 -7.67 -10.37
C ARG A 73 19.77 -8.66 -9.22
N PRO A 74 19.92 -9.97 -9.49
CA PRO A 74 20.25 -10.90 -8.43
C PRO A 74 21.55 -10.39 -7.81
N TRP A 75 21.48 -10.08 -6.52
CA TRP A 75 22.66 -9.76 -5.71
C TRP A 75 23.66 -10.86 -6.02
N ASN A 76 24.71 -10.53 -6.79
CA ASN A 76 25.79 -11.44 -7.08
C ASN A 76 26.36 -11.78 -5.71
N ARG A 77 25.90 -12.91 -5.15
CA ARG A 77 26.48 -13.55 -3.98
C ARG A 77 27.91 -13.76 -4.37
N SER A 78 28.74 -12.89 -3.79
CA SER A 78 30.16 -12.84 -4.04
C SER A 78 30.71 -14.26 -4.03
N TRP A 79 31.56 -14.52 -5.00
CA TRP A 79 32.35 -15.72 -5.26
C TRP A 79 33.02 -16.39 -4.03
N TRP A 80 32.90 -15.83 -2.83
CA TRP A 80 33.53 -16.28 -1.59
C TRP A 80 32.75 -17.38 -0.85
N GLY A 81 31.70 -17.94 -1.46
CA GLY A 81 30.82 -18.95 -0.83
C GLY A 81 31.13 -20.42 -1.10
N LEU A 82 32.21 -20.77 -1.82
CA LEU A 82 32.49 -22.16 -2.21
C LEU A 82 33.27 -22.97 -1.14
N SER A 83 32.88 -22.92 0.13
CA SER A 83 33.50 -23.79 1.17
C SER A 83 32.56 -24.42 2.20
N ALA A 84 31.24 -24.33 2.05
CA ALA A 84 30.30 -24.89 3.03
C ALA A 84 29.37 -26.00 2.49
N ALA A 85 29.76 -26.72 1.43
CA ALA A 85 28.96 -27.82 0.86
C ALA A 85 29.55 -29.19 1.23
N ALA A 86 29.52 -29.58 2.51
CA ALA A 86 29.87 -30.96 2.89
C ALA A 86 29.18 -31.52 4.15
N ALA A 87 28.19 -30.84 4.76
CA ALA A 87 27.66 -31.27 6.07
C ALA A 87 26.13 -31.39 6.21
N LEU A 88 25.33 -31.22 5.14
CA LEU A 88 23.86 -31.29 5.23
C LEU A 88 23.25 -32.44 4.42
N VAL A 89 23.76 -33.66 4.59
CA VAL A 89 23.12 -34.89 4.07
C VAL A 89 22.27 -35.61 5.14
N ALA A 90 22.24 -35.12 6.39
CA ALA A 90 21.59 -35.82 7.51
C ALA A 90 20.24 -35.24 7.97
N LEU A 91 19.45 -34.63 7.09
CA LEU A 91 18.05 -34.23 7.40
C LEU A 91 17.09 -34.64 6.27
N ALA A 92 17.24 -35.87 5.76
CA ALA A 92 16.39 -36.45 4.73
C ALA A 92 15.27 -37.37 5.29
N VAL A 93 14.96 -37.31 6.58
CA VAL A 93 13.84 -38.08 7.15
C VAL A 93 13.10 -37.22 8.17
N GLY A 94 11.93 -36.70 7.79
CA GLY A 94 10.95 -36.26 8.77
C GLY A 94 10.41 -34.82 8.66
N VAL A 95 10.17 -34.28 7.46
CA VAL A 95 9.12 -33.26 7.30
C VAL A 95 8.39 -33.55 6.00
N GLY A 96 7.10 -33.83 6.10
CA GLY A 96 6.24 -34.13 4.96
C GLY A 96 6.21 -32.97 3.98
N VAL A 97 6.19 -33.32 2.70
CA VAL A 97 5.90 -32.41 1.59
C VAL A 97 4.51 -31.80 1.82
N SER A 98 4.45 -30.62 2.43
CA SER A 98 3.38 -29.67 2.21
C SER A 98 3.91 -28.71 1.17
N ARG A 99 3.37 -28.84 -0.04
CA ARG A 99 3.68 -27.97 -1.16
C ARG A 99 2.86 -26.69 -0.97
N ASP A 100 3.29 -25.87 -0.03
CA ASP A 100 2.91 -24.47 -0.02
C ASP A 100 4.17 -23.63 0.06
N ARG A 101 4.33 -22.77 -0.93
CA ARG A 101 5.46 -21.89 -1.09
C ARG A 101 5.20 -20.74 -0.13
N PRO A 102 5.97 -20.54 0.95
CA PRO A 102 5.89 -19.26 1.62
C PRO A 102 6.48 -18.27 0.62
N GLU A 103 5.62 -17.46 0.00
CA GLU A 103 6.04 -16.13 -0.39
C GLU A 103 6.53 -15.50 0.90
N VAL A 104 7.85 -15.55 1.10
CA VAL A 104 8.52 -14.59 1.96
C VAL A 104 8.28 -13.25 1.26
N ILE A 105 7.16 -12.63 1.61
CA ILE A 105 6.97 -11.19 1.48
C ILE A 105 8.05 -10.65 2.40
N GLN A 106 9.22 -10.41 1.82
CA GLN A 106 10.21 -9.57 2.44
C GLN A 106 9.48 -8.25 2.58
N ASP A 107 9.14 -7.93 3.81
CA ASP A 107 8.50 -6.68 4.18
C ASP A 107 9.48 -5.58 3.76
N VAL A 108 9.31 -5.09 2.54
CA VAL A 108 10.07 -3.97 2.02
C VAL A 108 9.49 -2.78 2.73
N VAL A 109 9.96 -2.55 3.95
CA VAL A 109 9.89 -1.23 4.55
C VAL A 109 10.69 -0.35 3.61
N PHE A 110 9.97 0.35 2.73
CA PHE A 110 10.55 1.39 1.89
C PHE A 110 11.09 2.43 2.85
N ASP A 111 12.41 2.46 2.99
CA ASP A 111 13.11 3.57 3.64
C ASP A 111 12.95 4.77 2.70
N PHE A 112 11.91 5.57 2.94
CA PHE A 112 11.81 6.89 2.37
C PHE A 112 12.95 7.69 2.98
N GLY A 113 14.13 7.61 2.36
CA GLY A 113 15.24 8.51 2.64
C GLY A 113 14.78 9.92 2.32
N VAL A 114 14.20 10.60 3.30
CA VAL A 114 13.92 12.03 3.27
C VAL A 114 15.29 12.70 3.24
N ASP A 115 15.68 13.19 2.08
CA ASP A 115 16.79 14.11 1.93
C ASP A 115 16.42 15.40 2.67
N PRO A 116 17.06 15.73 3.82
CA PRO A 116 16.65 16.86 4.65
C PRO A 116 16.92 18.23 4.00
N GLU A 117 17.55 18.27 2.82
CA GLU A 117 17.91 19.53 2.15
C GLU A 117 16.83 20.05 1.17
N GLN A 118 15.77 19.29 0.91
CA GLN A 118 14.65 19.75 0.07
C GLN A 118 13.48 20.15 0.95
N GLY A 119 13.40 21.45 1.20
CA GLY A 119 12.60 22.08 2.25
C GLY A 119 11.15 21.63 2.36
N GLU A 120 10.69 21.62 3.62
CA GLU A 120 9.32 21.86 4.11
C GLU A 120 8.20 21.69 3.07
N LEU A 121 8.09 20.50 2.48
CA LEU A 121 6.96 20.15 1.63
C LEU A 121 5.77 19.62 2.44
N TRP A 122 5.99 19.33 3.72
CA TRP A 122 4.98 18.96 4.68
C TRP A 122 5.21 19.82 5.92
N LEU A 123 4.20 20.62 6.28
CA LEU A 123 4.22 21.38 7.52
C LEU A 123 4.46 20.38 8.65
N SER A 124 5.53 20.57 9.41
CA SER A 124 5.99 19.68 10.49
C SER A 124 4.95 19.49 11.61
N GLU A 125 3.82 20.21 11.52
CA GLU A 125 2.76 20.26 12.51
C GLU A 125 1.69 19.16 12.32
N ASP A 126 1.69 18.45 11.18
CA ASP A 126 0.70 17.41 10.86
C ASP A 126 1.25 15.96 10.97
N SER A 127 2.24 15.71 11.85
CA SER A 127 2.78 14.35 12.07
C SER A 127 1.70 13.33 12.50
N PHE A 128 0.62 13.83 13.12
CA PHE A 128 -0.56 13.04 13.48
C PHE A 128 -1.30 12.47 12.25
N LEU A 129 -1.40 13.22 11.16
CA LEU A 129 -2.00 12.74 9.91
C LEU A 129 -1.05 11.85 9.11
N ALA A 130 0.26 12.00 9.33
CA ALA A 130 1.30 11.19 8.68
C ALA A 130 1.50 9.80 9.31
N GLY A 131 0.72 9.45 10.34
CA GLY A 131 0.80 8.14 10.98
C GLY A 131 2.02 7.97 11.89
N ASP A 132 2.59 9.09 12.37
CA ASP A 132 3.65 9.03 13.38
C ASP A 132 3.09 8.37 14.65
N LEU A 133 3.64 7.21 15.00
CA LEU A 133 3.26 6.51 16.21
C LEU A 133 3.96 7.22 17.38
N TRP A 134 3.20 7.92 18.21
CA TRP A 134 3.70 8.54 19.44
C TRP A 134 4.02 7.46 20.48
N ILE A 135 5.12 6.75 20.28
CA ILE A 135 5.64 5.72 21.20
C ILE A 135 6.40 6.40 22.35
N GLU A 136 6.88 7.63 22.14
CA GLU A 136 7.55 8.43 23.16
C GLU A 136 6.56 8.84 24.27
N GLY A 137 6.80 8.36 25.50
CA GLY A 137 5.99 8.67 26.67
C GLY A 137 5.01 7.57 27.09
N LEU A 138 4.92 6.46 26.35
CA LEU A 138 4.17 5.29 26.79
C LEU A 138 4.91 4.57 27.92
N SER A 139 4.17 4.18 28.97
CA SER A 139 4.71 3.30 30.00
C SER A 139 4.95 1.89 29.43
N ASN A 140 5.95 1.19 29.98
CA ASN A 140 6.30 -0.17 29.54
C ASN A 140 5.10 -1.14 29.57
N GLU A 141 4.18 -0.96 30.50
CA GLU A 141 2.96 -1.80 30.60
C GLU A 141 2.00 -1.58 29.42
N THR A 142 1.89 -0.34 28.93
CA THR A 142 1.04 0.03 27.79
C THR A 142 1.65 -0.50 26.49
N LEU A 143 2.98 -0.40 26.39
CA LEU A 143 3.76 -0.93 25.28
C LEU A 143 3.62 -2.46 25.17
N MET A 144 3.70 -3.17 26.30
CA MET A 144 3.50 -4.63 26.36
C MET A 144 2.08 -5.05 26.00
N LYS A 145 1.08 -4.22 26.34
CA LYS A 145 -0.32 -4.50 26.00
C LYS A 145 -0.57 -4.37 24.49
N LEU A 146 -0.02 -3.33 23.86
CA LEU A 146 -0.09 -3.13 22.40
C LEU A 146 0.62 -4.27 21.63
N LEU A 147 1.77 -4.73 22.13
CA LEU A 147 2.48 -5.88 21.56
C LEU A 147 1.62 -7.16 21.59
N ALA A 148 0.96 -7.43 22.73
CA ALA A 148 0.10 -8.61 22.86
C ALA A 148 -1.14 -8.55 21.95
N GLU A 149 -1.66 -7.35 21.67
CA GLU A 149 -2.78 -7.14 20.75
C GLU A 149 -2.37 -7.43 19.29
N LEU A 150 -1.25 -6.88 18.83
CA LEU A 150 -0.71 -7.12 17.48
C LEU A 150 -0.31 -8.58 17.25
N GLU A 151 0.30 -9.25 18.23
CA GLU A 151 0.63 -10.68 18.13
C GLU A 151 -0.62 -11.56 18.16
N GLY A 152 -1.69 -11.12 18.84
CA GLY A 152 -2.98 -11.82 18.87
C GLY A 152 -3.77 -11.71 17.58
N GLU A 153 -3.63 -10.60 16.84
CA GLU A 153 -4.36 -10.33 15.60
C GLU A 153 -3.77 -11.03 14.36
N GLY A 154 -2.57 -11.60 14.47
CA GLY A 154 -1.94 -12.45 13.44
C GLY A 154 -2.35 -13.93 13.48
N ALA A 155 -3.27 -14.33 14.36
CA ALA A 155 -3.71 -15.71 14.55
C ALA A 155 -5.22 -15.88 14.32
N ALA A 156 -5.70 -15.53 13.12
CA ALA A 156 -7.00 -15.96 12.60
C ALA A 156 -6.96 -16.08 11.07
#